data_AF-A0A9X0ACE6-F1
#
_entry.id   AF-A0A9X0ACE6-F1
#
_cell.length_a   1.000
_cell.length_b   1.000
_cell.length_c   1.000
_cell.angle_alpha   90.00
_cell.angle_beta   90.00
_cell.angle_gamma   90.00
#
_symmetry.space_group_name_H-M   'P 1'
#
loop_
_entity.id
_entity.type
_entity.pdbx_description
1 polymer ?
#
loop_
_entity_poly.entity_id
_entity_poly.type
_entity_poly.pdbx_seq_one_letter_code
_entity_poly.pdbx_strand_id
1 'polypeptide(L)'
;MPHPLISVPGVVQSVEKDTLSFVSLDSRLYDLASRQDDPISFTYGLSTPEKRKRIKDILAVTMNGTTEAIKEKEMITSDEEQAQSHDVGSPYVVAGDKYTEFVRSGDIRPTLGRVTNLSEKNDNSGLLKATIIQIGGSSSPFILDDIAAVIYATGFSSSPALDFLPQITKDSLGYNLSCSRLPLLLSRDCLTASIESPDNLALMGFFDGNYWGILESQARIISQKWASDSNSSVIISPHNKESEDKSIKLHSFMKELRDMIKADPTSIPQNLLGDYPGLMEENYRKLSLRRNDLDWHKKDGMVSPARYVDAGCDITKAEITMRKLQKVIRASKYGSAFSARAIFRGLQGKWKTEREDSKTGLKEVLGIIVFHPRYPTELGYDSEYIYKVSSGENSLLENFVYRLREMDNLIEVSGVNQMSGLKESRISEVFDFNTAIKVVGEENRLSVQSAVVGGDGVKDFGKKIYSFWMAGVNVTKFTISVEDSSSIGFTR
;
A
#
# COMPACT_ATOMS: atom_id res chain seq x y z
N MET A 1 7.33 -12.20 -17.97
CA MET A 1 7.30 -10.80 -18.43
C MET A 1 7.35 -9.91 -17.19
N PRO A 2 8.25 -8.92 -17.09
CA PRO A 2 8.22 -7.93 -16.01
C PRO A 2 6.94 -7.07 -16.10
N HIS A 3 6.35 -6.78 -14.95
CA HIS A 3 5.19 -5.91 -14.81
C HIS A 3 5.63 -4.57 -14.20
N PRO A 4 5.02 -3.43 -14.58
CA PRO A 4 5.26 -2.15 -13.90
C PRO A 4 4.93 -2.28 -12.43
N LEU A 5 5.80 -1.77 -11.56
CA LEU A 5 5.55 -1.74 -10.13
C LEU A 5 5.01 -0.36 -9.73
N ILE A 6 3.87 -0.33 -9.06
CA ILE A 6 3.29 0.89 -8.48
C ILE A 6 3.19 0.70 -6.97
N SER A 7 3.92 1.53 -6.22
CA SER A 7 3.82 1.54 -4.75
C SER A 7 2.76 2.55 -4.31
N VAL A 8 1.72 2.06 -3.63
CA VAL A 8 0.65 2.87 -3.06
C VAL A 8 0.87 2.95 -1.54
N PRO A 9 0.80 4.14 -0.92
CA PRO A 9 0.98 4.26 0.53
C PRO A 9 -0.18 3.60 1.29
N GLY A 10 0.09 3.21 2.55
CA GLY A 10 -0.90 2.59 3.43
C GLY A 10 -2.03 3.54 3.86
N VAL A 11 -1.85 4.84 3.63
CA VAL A 11 -2.84 5.90 3.84
C VAL A 11 -3.04 6.65 2.52
N VAL A 12 -4.30 6.79 2.11
CA VAL A 12 -4.68 7.45 0.86
C VAL A 12 -5.75 8.50 1.09
N GLN A 13 -5.90 9.45 0.16
CA GLN A 13 -6.95 10.45 0.24
C GLN A 13 -8.34 9.79 0.18
N SER A 14 -9.29 10.32 0.96
CA SER A 14 -10.71 9.95 0.89
C SER A 14 -11.33 10.42 -0.42
N VAL A 15 -12.43 9.78 -0.84
CA VAL A 15 -13.20 10.16 -2.05
C VAL A 15 -14.25 11.23 -1.75
N GLU A 16 -14.46 11.57 -0.48
CA GLU A 16 -15.42 12.60 -0.10
C GLU A 16 -14.97 13.96 -0.64
N LYS A 17 -15.82 14.56 -1.50
CA LYS A 17 -15.45 15.71 -2.34
C LYS A 17 -15.24 17.01 -1.56
N ASP A 18 -15.80 17.11 -0.36
CA ASP A 18 -15.91 18.39 0.34
C ASP A 18 -14.85 18.56 1.44
N THR A 19 -14.05 17.53 1.73
CA THR A 19 -13.00 17.63 2.76
C THR A 19 -11.73 16.89 2.36
N LEU A 20 -10.58 17.53 2.56
CA LEU A 20 -9.30 16.85 2.52
C LEU A 20 -9.17 15.96 3.77
N SER A 21 -9.38 14.66 3.60
CA SER A 21 -9.25 13.65 4.63
C SER A 21 -8.51 12.42 4.09
N PHE A 22 -7.98 11.62 5.00
CA PHE A 22 -7.13 10.49 4.67
C PHE A 22 -7.67 9.24 5.35
N VAL A 23 -7.63 8.11 4.64
CA VAL A 23 -8.14 6.82 5.10
C VAL A 23 -7.10 5.74 4.87
N SER A 24 -7.16 4.65 5.64
CA SER A 24 -6.28 3.51 5.37
C SER A 24 -6.60 2.90 4.02
N LEU A 25 -5.59 2.42 3.30
CA LEU A 25 -5.74 1.74 2.01
C LEU A 25 -6.72 0.56 2.11
N ASP A 26 -6.59 -0.24 3.18
CA ASP A 26 -7.47 -1.37 3.47
C ASP A 26 -8.94 -0.98 3.57
N SER A 27 -9.25 0.19 4.13
CA SER A 27 -10.63 0.67 4.23
C SER A 27 -11.29 0.91 2.88
N ARG A 28 -10.49 1.13 1.82
CA ARG A 28 -10.97 1.26 0.44
C ARG A 28 -10.96 -0.07 -0.30
N LEU A 29 -9.91 -0.87 -0.12
CA LEU A 29 -9.77 -2.17 -0.78
C LEU A 29 -10.80 -3.19 -0.30
N TYR A 30 -11.18 -3.14 0.98
CA TYR A 30 -12.04 -4.13 1.61
C TYR A 30 -13.42 -3.59 1.99
N ASP A 31 -13.82 -2.44 1.43
CA ASP A 31 -15.15 -1.85 1.65
C ASP A 31 -16.23 -2.71 1.00
N LEU A 32 -17.20 -3.18 1.79
CA LEU A 32 -18.32 -3.97 1.27
C LEU A 32 -19.24 -3.14 0.37
N ALA A 33 -19.28 -1.82 0.53
CA ALA A 33 -20.12 -0.93 -0.27
C ALA A 33 -19.67 -0.87 -1.74
N SER A 34 -18.40 -1.21 -2.00
CA SER A 34 -17.85 -1.30 -3.36
C SER A 34 -18.40 -2.49 -4.16
N ARG A 35 -19.10 -3.43 -3.50
CA ARG A 35 -19.57 -4.68 -4.10
C ARG A 35 -20.99 -4.55 -4.64
N GLN A 36 -21.11 -4.79 -5.94
CA GLN A 36 -22.39 -4.75 -6.65
C GLN A 36 -23.27 -5.96 -6.29
N ASP A 37 -22.67 -7.13 -6.09
CA ASP A 37 -23.39 -8.39 -5.82
C ASP A 37 -24.13 -8.38 -4.47
N ASP A 38 -25.26 -9.07 -4.39
CA ASP A 38 -25.95 -9.43 -3.15
C ASP A 38 -26.61 -10.82 -3.29
N PRO A 39 -26.20 -11.83 -2.51
CA PRO A 39 -25.14 -11.81 -1.50
C PRO A 39 -23.73 -11.69 -2.11
N ILE A 40 -22.87 -10.91 -1.46
CA ILE A 40 -21.45 -10.75 -1.84
C ILE A 40 -20.77 -12.12 -1.75
N SER A 41 -20.17 -12.59 -2.85
CA SER A 41 -19.55 -13.92 -2.95
C SER A 41 -18.17 -13.83 -3.58
N PHE A 42 -17.39 -14.92 -3.50
CA PHE A 42 -16.05 -14.98 -4.05
C PHE A 42 -16.07 -14.83 -5.57
N THR A 43 -15.29 -13.88 -6.08
CA THR A 43 -15.11 -13.66 -7.52
C THR A 43 -13.67 -13.93 -7.94
N TYR A 44 -13.51 -14.54 -9.10
CA TYR A 44 -12.24 -14.83 -9.73
C TYR A 44 -12.37 -14.66 -11.25
N GLY A 45 -11.25 -14.50 -11.93
CA GLY A 45 -11.23 -14.40 -13.38
C GLY A 45 -9.96 -13.76 -13.92
N LEU A 46 -9.81 -13.83 -15.24
CA LEU A 46 -8.70 -13.19 -15.93
C LEU A 46 -8.83 -11.66 -15.90
N SER A 47 -7.68 -11.00 -16.04
CA SER A 47 -7.60 -9.56 -16.20
C SER A 47 -7.83 -9.19 -17.66
N THR A 48 -9.00 -8.64 -17.98
CA THR A 48 -9.29 -8.12 -19.34
C THR A 48 -8.55 -6.80 -19.60
N PRO A 49 -8.37 -6.38 -20.86
CA PRO A 49 -7.80 -5.07 -21.19
C PRO A 49 -8.52 -3.91 -20.49
N GLU A 50 -9.85 -3.96 -20.42
CA GLU A 50 -10.69 -2.94 -19.77
C GLU A 50 -10.45 -2.90 -18.26
N LYS A 51 -10.36 -4.08 -17.62
CA LYS A 51 -10.01 -4.17 -16.19
C LYS A 51 -8.61 -3.59 -15.93
N ARG A 52 -7.63 -3.90 -16.78
CA ARG A 52 -6.26 -3.36 -16.68
C ARG A 52 -6.24 -1.85 -16.80
N LYS A 53 -6.94 -1.30 -17.80
CA LYS A 53 -7.08 0.16 -17.98
C LYS A 53 -7.70 0.80 -16.75
N ARG A 54 -8.83 0.26 -16.27
CA ARG A 54 -9.51 0.78 -15.08
C ARG A 54 -8.61 0.77 -13.84
N ILE A 55 -7.81 -0.28 -13.64
CA ILE A 55 -6.84 -0.34 -12.53
C ILE A 55 -5.77 0.74 -12.70
N LYS A 56 -5.20 0.91 -13.90
CA LYS A 56 -4.23 1.99 -14.19
C LYS A 56 -4.83 3.36 -13.87
N ASP A 57 -6.06 3.64 -14.31
CA ASP A 57 -6.75 4.90 -14.07
C ASP A 57 -6.98 5.15 -12.56
N ILE A 58 -7.47 4.13 -11.83
CA ILE A 58 -7.68 4.22 -10.37
C ILE A 58 -6.35 4.50 -9.65
N LEU A 59 -5.26 3.85 -10.05
CA LEU A 59 -3.94 4.06 -9.45
C LEU A 59 -3.42 5.46 -9.78
N ALA A 60 -3.57 5.93 -11.02
CA ALA A 60 -3.18 7.29 -11.41
C ALA A 60 -3.93 8.36 -10.59
N VAL A 61 -5.24 8.21 -10.44
CA VAL A 61 -6.07 9.10 -9.60
C VAL A 61 -5.68 9.02 -8.14
N THR A 62 -5.44 7.81 -7.62
CA THR A 62 -5.03 7.64 -6.21
C THR A 62 -3.68 8.31 -5.96
N MET A 63 -2.72 8.14 -6.87
CA MET A 63 -1.37 8.67 -6.70
C MET A 63 -1.30 10.18 -6.94
N ASN A 64 -2.00 10.69 -7.95
CA ASN A 64 -1.82 12.06 -8.45
C ASN A 64 -3.02 12.98 -8.23
N GLY A 65 -4.16 12.50 -7.73
CA GLY A 65 -5.36 13.31 -7.53
C GLY A 65 -6.26 13.35 -8.77
N THR A 66 -6.71 14.53 -9.18
CA THR A 66 -7.78 14.68 -10.19
C THR A 66 -7.32 14.33 -11.61
N THR A 67 -8.30 14.10 -12.48
CA THR A 67 -8.11 13.83 -13.91
C THR A 67 -7.44 14.96 -14.69
N GLU A 68 -7.52 16.23 -14.25
CA GLU A 68 -6.81 17.33 -14.92
C GLU A 68 -5.29 17.20 -14.76
N ALA A 69 -4.80 16.85 -13.57
CA ALA A 69 -3.39 16.61 -13.31
C ALA A 69 -2.85 15.38 -14.09
N ILE A 70 -3.71 14.41 -14.39
CA ILE A 70 -3.40 13.28 -15.25
C ILE A 70 -3.25 13.74 -16.71
N LYS A 71 -4.18 14.56 -17.22
CA LYS A 71 -4.13 15.09 -18.59
C LYS A 71 -2.90 15.98 -18.84
N GLU A 72 -2.50 16.78 -17.85
CA GLU A 72 -1.29 17.61 -17.93
C GLU A 72 -0.03 16.73 -18.01
N LYS A 73 0.01 15.62 -17.26
CA LYS A 73 1.12 14.67 -17.27
C LYS A 73 1.17 13.81 -18.54
N GLU A 74 0.00 13.40 -19.05
CA GLU A 74 -0.12 12.72 -20.35
C GLU A 74 0.30 13.65 -21.51
N MET A 75 0.04 14.96 -21.44
CA MET A 75 0.55 15.93 -22.41
C MET A 75 2.08 16.11 -22.40
N ILE A 76 2.75 15.79 -21.29
CA ILE A 76 4.22 15.94 -21.13
C ILE A 76 4.96 14.67 -21.58
N THR A 77 4.34 13.50 -21.49
CA THR A 77 4.89 12.23 -22.01
C THR A 77 4.85 12.18 -23.53
N SER A 78 5.94 11.75 -24.17
CA SER A 78 6.02 11.68 -25.63
C SER A 78 5.08 10.60 -26.21
N ASP A 79 4.65 10.79 -27.46
CA ASP A 79 3.79 9.83 -28.19
C ASP A 79 4.41 8.41 -28.25
N GLU A 80 5.73 8.29 -28.17
CA GLU A 80 6.45 7.00 -28.11
C GLU A 80 6.31 6.30 -26.74
N GLU A 81 6.33 7.04 -25.61
CA GLU A 81 6.09 6.48 -24.27
C GLU A 81 4.62 6.05 -24.09
N GLN A 82 3.69 6.80 -24.68
CA GLN A 82 2.26 6.43 -24.70
C GLN A 82 2.01 5.18 -25.56
N ALA A 83 2.59 5.09 -26.76
CA ALA A 83 2.47 3.93 -27.63
C ALA A 83 3.11 2.66 -27.02
N GLN A 84 4.21 2.79 -26.28
CA GLN A 84 4.82 1.68 -25.53
C GLN A 84 3.98 1.27 -24.31
N SER A 85 3.20 2.18 -23.70
CA SER A 85 2.38 1.89 -22.50
C SER A 85 1.17 0.97 -22.73
N HIS A 86 0.74 0.83 -23.99
CA HIS A 86 -0.42 0.03 -24.37
C HIS A 86 -0.18 -1.48 -24.31
N ASP A 87 1.08 -1.92 -24.46
CA ASP A 87 1.46 -3.35 -24.49
C ASP A 87 2.12 -3.85 -23.19
N VAL A 88 2.25 -2.96 -22.20
CA VAL A 88 2.78 -3.33 -20.89
C VAL A 88 1.63 -3.86 -20.02
N GLY A 89 1.76 -5.13 -19.59
CA GLY A 89 0.78 -5.87 -18.79
C GLY A 89 0.30 -5.13 -17.52
N SER A 90 -0.69 -5.69 -16.82
CA SER A 90 -1.27 -5.04 -15.64
C SER A 90 -0.19 -4.62 -14.63
N PRO A 91 -0.23 -3.40 -14.07
CA PRO A 91 0.72 -3.00 -13.05
C PRO A 91 0.56 -3.90 -11.82
N TYR A 92 1.68 -4.21 -11.18
CA TYR A 92 1.72 -4.82 -9.87
C TYR A 92 1.67 -3.71 -8.83
N VAL A 93 0.70 -3.83 -7.93
CA VAL A 93 0.49 -2.89 -6.84
C VAL A 93 1.14 -3.44 -5.59
N VAL A 94 1.93 -2.62 -4.93
CA VAL A 94 2.54 -2.94 -3.64
C VAL A 94 2.18 -1.84 -2.65
N ALA A 95 1.87 -2.23 -1.41
CA ALA A 95 1.70 -1.27 -0.33
C ALA A 95 3.07 -0.82 0.19
N GLY A 96 3.37 0.46 0.12
CA GLY A 96 4.66 0.99 0.55
C GLY A 96 4.67 2.51 0.63
N ASP A 97 5.02 3.04 1.81
CA ASP A 97 4.96 4.48 2.07
C ASP A 97 6.11 5.26 1.43
N LYS A 98 7.31 4.68 1.39
CA LYS A 98 8.56 5.40 1.05
C LYS A 98 9.07 5.16 -0.38
N TYR A 99 8.74 4.03 -1.01
CA TYR A 99 9.31 3.64 -2.30
C TYR A 99 9.11 4.72 -3.38
N THR A 100 7.88 5.21 -3.53
CA THR A 100 7.55 6.24 -4.53
C THR A 100 8.32 7.53 -4.30
N GLU A 101 8.60 7.90 -3.05
CA GLU A 101 9.37 9.11 -2.73
C GLU A 101 10.85 8.94 -3.07
N PHE A 102 11.43 7.75 -2.90
CA PHE A 102 12.79 7.44 -3.36
C PHE A 102 12.91 7.39 -4.88
N VAL A 103 11.89 6.90 -5.58
CA VAL A 103 11.85 6.95 -7.04
C VAL A 103 11.83 8.40 -7.50
N ARG A 104 11.01 9.23 -6.87
CA ARG A 104 10.85 10.64 -7.22
C ARG A 104 12.07 11.51 -6.89
N SER A 105 12.81 11.20 -5.83
CA SER A 105 14.07 11.88 -5.51
C SER A 105 15.24 11.45 -6.42
N GLY A 106 15.05 10.37 -7.19
CA GLY A 106 16.06 9.78 -8.06
C GLY A 106 17.03 8.83 -7.34
N ASP A 107 16.78 8.52 -6.07
CA ASP A 107 17.57 7.59 -5.25
C ASP A 107 17.31 6.12 -5.66
N ILE A 108 16.10 5.83 -6.15
CA ILE A 108 15.75 4.57 -6.82
C ILE A 108 15.44 4.88 -8.29
N ARG A 109 16.06 4.14 -9.21
CA ARG A 109 15.81 4.26 -10.64
C ARG A 109 15.20 2.96 -11.16
N PRO A 110 13.87 2.89 -11.33
CA PRO A 110 13.23 1.67 -11.81
C PRO A 110 13.56 1.45 -13.30
N THR A 111 14.05 0.26 -13.63
CA THR A 111 14.27 -0.17 -15.01
C THR A 111 13.39 -1.36 -15.31
N LEU A 112 12.45 -1.22 -16.25
CA LEU A 112 11.58 -2.31 -16.67
C LEU A 112 12.33 -3.22 -17.66
N GLY A 113 12.76 -4.39 -17.20
CA GLY A 113 13.50 -5.33 -18.05
C GLY A 113 13.85 -6.62 -17.31
N ARG A 114 14.56 -7.49 -18.03
CA ARG A 114 15.11 -8.73 -17.47
C ARG A 114 16.63 -8.69 -17.54
N VAL A 115 17.28 -8.88 -16.40
CA VAL A 115 18.72 -9.13 -16.35
C VAL A 115 18.99 -10.48 -17.01
N THR A 116 19.84 -10.51 -18.03
CA THR A 116 20.21 -11.73 -18.77
C THR A 116 21.65 -12.16 -18.53
N ASN A 117 22.51 -11.23 -18.13
CA ASN A 117 23.89 -11.54 -17.78
C ASN A 117 24.36 -10.67 -16.61
N LEU A 118 25.18 -11.27 -15.75
CA LEU A 118 25.94 -10.60 -14.70
C LEU A 118 27.39 -11.06 -14.82
N SER A 119 28.32 -10.11 -14.96
CA SER A 119 29.74 -10.39 -15.09
C SER A 119 30.55 -9.42 -14.25
N GLU A 120 31.73 -9.84 -13.82
CA GLU A 120 32.71 -8.92 -13.22
C GLU A 120 33.20 -7.91 -14.27
N LYS A 121 33.51 -6.70 -13.83
CA LYS A 121 34.08 -5.68 -14.70
C LYS A 121 35.58 -5.94 -14.93
N ASN A 122 36.04 -5.76 -16.15
CA ASN A 122 37.43 -6.02 -16.57
C ASN A 122 38.44 -4.96 -16.08
N ASP A 123 38.26 -4.41 -14.88
CA ASP A 123 39.08 -3.34 -14.31
C ASP A 123 39.59 -3.64 -12.88
N ASN A 124 39.45 -4.90 -12.41
CA ASN A 124 39.83 -5.34 -11.05
C ASN A 124 39.17 -4.54 -9.91
N SER A 125 38.07 -3.82 -10.17
CA SER A 125 37.34 -3.05 -9.16
C SER A 125 36.53 -3.93 -8.18
N GLY A 126 36.33 -5.21 -8.51
CA GLY A 126 35.40 -6.09 -7.81
C GLY A 126 33.92 -5.72 -8.02
N LEU A 127 33.63 -4.77 -8.93
CA LEU A 127 32.29 -4.36 -9.29
C LEU A 127 31.73 -5.22 -10.42
N LEU A 128 30.41 -5.34 -10.44
CA LEU A 128 29.69 -6.11 -11.44
C LEU A 128 29.13 -5.20 -12.55
N LYS A 129 28.84 -5.85 -13.67
CA LYS A 129 28.15 -5.34 -14.84
C LYS A 129 26.95 -6.21 -15.13
N ALA A 130 25.80 -5.59 -15.36
CA ALA A 130 24.57 -6.25 -15.74
C ALA A 130 24.17 -5.92 -17.18
N THR A 131 23.77 -6.94 -17.92
CA THR A 131 23.09 -6.80 -19.22
C THR A 131 21.59 -6.98 -19.01
N ILE A 132 20.81 -5.99 -19.43
CA ILE A 132 19.37 -5.92 -19.22
C ILE A 132 18.67 -5.82 -20.58
N ILE A 133 17.76 -6.76 -20.84
CA ILE A 133 16.85 -6.67 -21.97
C ILE A 133 15.62 -5.89 -21.51
N GLN A 134 15.43 -4.69 -22.05
CA GLN A 134 14.28 -3.84 -21.76
C GLN A 134 13.06 -4.29 -22.55
N ILE A 135 11.87 -4.12 -21.98
CA ILE A 135 10.60 -4.34 -22.70
C ILE A 135 10.15 -3.02 -23.32
N GLY A 136 9.76 -3.06 -24.60
CA GLY A 136 9.28 -1.90 -25.35
C GLY A 136 10.37 -0.94 -25.84
N GLY A 137 11.64 -1.18 -25.50
CA GLY A 137 12.79 -0.37 -25.92
C GLY A 137 13.47 -0.87 -27.20
N SER A 138 14.53 -0.16 -27.63
CA SER A 138 15.36 -0.56 -28.77
C SER A 138 15.91 -1.99 -28.59
N SER A 139 16.16 -2.71 -29.68
CA SER A 139 16.74 -4.06 -29.68
C SER A 139 18.14 -4.17 -29.06
N SER A 140 18.76 -3.05 -28.67
CA SER A 140 20.07 -3.03 -28.02
C SER A 140 19.95 -3.23 -26.51
N PRO A 141 20.80 -4.09 -25.90
CA PRO A 141 20.74 -4.35 -24.47
C PRO A 141 21.17 -3.12 -23.66
N PHE A 142 20.42 -2.80 -22.61
CA PHE A 142 20.81 -1.79 -21.64
C PHE A 142 21.89 -2.36 -20.71
N ILE A 143 22.99 -1.64 -20.58
CA ILE A 143 24.12 -2.03 -19.73
C ILE A 143 24.14 -1.16 -18.48
N LEU A 144 24.18 -1.81 -17.33
CA LEU A 144 24.39 -1.17 -16.04
C LEU A 144 25.73 -1.61 -15.47
N ASP A 145 26.67 -0.69 -15.34
CA ASP A 145 27.99 -0.91 -14.76
C ASP A 145 28.05 -0.46 -13.29
N ASP A 146 29.19 -0.70 -12.64
CA ASP A 146 29.52 -0.27 -11.26
C ASP A 146 28.55 -0.80 -10.19
N ILE A 147 28.09 -2.03 -10.36
CA ILE A 147 27.17 -2.69 -9.44
C ILE A 147 27.96 -3.31 -8.27
N ALA A 148 27.77 -2.77 -7.07
CA ALA A 148 28.41 -3.29 -5.87
C ALA A 148 27.73 -4.55 -5.30
N ALA A 149 26.41 -4.71 -5.51
CA ALA A 149 25.65 -5.85 -4.98
C ALA A 149 24.38 -6.12 -5.82
N VAL A 150 23.94 -7.38 -5.81
CA VAL A 150 22.69 -7.83 -6.44
C VAL A 150 21.82 -8.53 -5.40
N ILE A 151 20.55 -8.12 -5.33
CA ILE A 151 19.56 -8.69 -4.39
C ILE A 151 18.46 -9.37 -5.20
N TYR A 152 18.30 -10.69 -5.02
CA TYR A 152 17.24 -11.47 -5.66
C TYR A 152 15.95 -11.40 -4.84
N ALA A 153 15.15 -10.37 -5.06
CA ALA A 153 13.82 -10.23 -4.48
C ALA A 153 12.73 -10.96 -5.31
N THR A 154 12.98 -12.23 -5.68
CA THR A 154 12.17 -12.99 -6.65
C THR A 154 11.05 -13.84 -6.03
N GLY A 155 10.76 -13.63 -4.75
CA GLY A 155 9.72 -14.37 -4.02
C GLY A 155 10.19 -15.76 -3.53
N PHE A 156 9.21 -16.60 -3.18
CA PHE A 156 9.41 -17.94 -2.62
C PHE A 156 8.66 -18.99 -3.44
N SER A 157 9.10 -20.25 -3.36
CA SER A 157 8.38 -21.40 -3.91
C SER A 157 7.79 -22.23 -2.78
N SER A 158 6.54 -22.66 -2.92
CA SER A 158 5.91 -23.59 -1.96
C SER A 158 6.23 -25.06 -2.25
N SER A 159 6.94 -25.38 -3.35
CA SER A 159 7.27 -26.76 -3.71
C SER A 159 8.02 -27.52 -2.60
N PRO A 160 9.05 -26.96 -1.94
CA PRO A 160 9.75 -27.68 -0.87
C PRO A 160 8.84 -28.03 0.31
N ALA A 161 7.82 -27.20 0.59
CA ALA A 161 6.86 -27.46 1.67
C ALA A 161 5.95 -28.67 1.37
N LEU A 162 5.93 -29.17 0.14
CA LEU A 162 5.13 -30.32 -0.28
C LEU A 162 5.95 -31.62 -0.37
N ASP A 163 7.26 -31.58 -0.14
CA ASP A 163 8.14 -32.73 -0.39
C ASP A 163 7.85 -33.93 0.52
N PHE A 164 7.31 -33.69 1.72
CA PHE A 164 6.89 -34.74 2.65
C PHE A 164 5.67 -35.53 2.17
N LEU A 165 4.89 -35.01 1.21
CA LEU A 165 3.70 -35.68 0.70
C LEU A 165 4.07 -36.79 -0.30
N PRO A 166 3.45 -37.99 -0.18
CA PRO A 166 3.58 -39.03 -1.19
C PRO A 166 3.11 -38.57 -2.57
N GLN A 167 3.67 -39.15 -3.64
CA GLN A 167 3.33 -38.76 -5.02
C GLN A 167 1.83 -38.92 -5.31
N ILE A 168 1.21 -40.02 -4.86
CA ILE A 168 -0.24 -40.23 -5.01
C ILE A 168 -1.08 -39.11 -4.39
N THR A 169 -0.63 -38.57 -3.25
CA THR A 169 -1.30 -37.44 -2.60
C THR A 169 -1.10 -36.16 -3.40
N LYS A 170 0.12 -35.90 -3.89
CA LYS A 170 0.42 -34.77 -4.78
C LYS A 170 -0.44 -34.83 -6.05
N ASP A 171 -0.57 -36.00 -6.67
CA ASP A 171 -1.38 -36.21 -7.87
C ASP A 171 -2.85 -35.89 -7.59
N SER A 172 -3.41 -36.35 -6.47
CA SER A 172 -4.79 -36.06 -6.05
C SER A 172 -5.06 -34.56 -5.78
N LEU A 173 -4.02 -33.80 -5.45
CA LEU A 173 -4.09 -32.35 -5.29
C LEU A 173 -3.87 -31.59 -6.61
N GLY A 174 -3.66 -32.32 -7.72
CA GLY A 174 -3.32 -31.75 -9.01
C GLY A 174 -1.96 -31.05 -8.99
N TYR A 175 -0.96 -31.59 -8.30
CA TYR A 175 0.35 -30.95 -8.15
C TYR A 175 1.03 -30.72 -9.52
N ASN A 176 1.56 -29.51 -9.74
CA ASN A 176 2.30 -29.18 -10.94
C ASN A 176 3.50 -28.27 -10.66
N LEU A 177 4.70 -28.85 -10.63
CA LEU A 177 5.96 -28.14 -10.40
C LEU A 177 6.27 -27.07 -11.47
N SER A 178 5.76 -27.25 -12.70
CA SER A 178 5.96 -26.26 -13.78
C SER A 178 5.14 -24.99 -13.61
N CYS A 179 4.20 -24.96 -12.64
CA CYS A 179 3.38 -23.80 -12.33
C CYS A 179 3.56 -23.38 -10.86
N SER A 180 4.68 -22.70 -10.57
CA SER A 180 5.03 -22.28 -9.21
C SER A 180 4.03 -21.32 -8.56
N ARG A 181 3.29 -20.52 -9.36
CA ARG A 181 2.25 -19.61 -8.87
C ARG A 181 0.93 -20.30 -8.50
N LEU A 182 0.68 -21.50 -9.02
CA LEU A 182 -0.52 -22.28 -8.70
C LEU A 182 -0.19 -23.78 -8.66
N PRO A 183 0.64 -24.21 -7.69
CA PRO A 183 1.18 -25.57 -7.68
C PRO A 183 0.12 -26.62 -7.33
N LEU A 184 -0.99 -26.25 -6.69
CA LEU A 184 -2.10 -27.15 -6.31
C LEU A 184 -3.45 -26.64 -6.82
N LEU A 185 -4.45 -27.51 -6.93
CA LEU A 185 -5.81 -27.20 -7.37
C LEU A 185 -6.81 -27.30 -6.21
N LEU A 186 -6.66 -26.42 -5.21
CA LEU A 186 -7.54 -26.38 -4.04
C LEU A 186 -8.79 -25.55 -4.36
N SER A 187 -9.95 -26.20 -4.52
CA SER A 187 -11.20 -25.56 -4.93
C SER A 187 -12.38 -25.84 -3.99
N ARG A 188 -12.25 -26.79 -3.06
CA ARG A 188 -13.26 -27.12 -2.04
C ARG A 188 -12.93 -26.46 -0.70
N ASP A 189 -13.94 -26.36 0.15
CA ASP A 189 -13.77 -26.11 1.59
C ASP A 189 -12.93 -24.87 1.94
N CYS A 190 -13.23 -23.73 1.29
CA CYS A 190 -12.44 -22.50 1.44
C CYS A 190 -10.99 -22.69 0.96
N LEU A 191 -10.82 -23.31 -0.20
CA LEU A 191 -9.52 -23.53 -0.85
C LEU A 191 -8.57 -24.39 0.00
N THR A 192 -9.08 -25.34 0.77
CA THR A 192 -8.26 -26.26 1.58
C THR A 192 -8.13 -27.64 0.99
N ALA A 193 -8.97 -28.00 0.01
CA ALA A 193 -8.99 -29.34 -0.57
C ALA A 193 -9.21 -29.30 -2.09
N SER A 194 -8.71 -30.32 -2.78
CA SER A 194 -9.01 -30.60 -4.18
C SER A 194 -10.30 -31.43 -4.27
N ILE A 195 -10.93 -31.44 -5.44
CA ILE A 195 -12.06 -32.35 -5.72
C ILE A 195 -11.60 -33.80 -5.68
N GLU A 196 -10.38 -34.06 -6.15
CA GLU A 196 -9.82 -35.40 -6.28
C GLU A 196 -9.08 -35.86 -5.02
N SER A 197 -8.89 -34.99 -4.02
CA SER A 197 -8.19 -35.34 -2.78
C SER A 197 -9.08 -36.08 -1.78
N PRO A 198 -8.51 -36.95 -0.92
CA PRO A 198 -9.25 -37.60 0.16
C PRO A 198 -9.96 -36.60 1.10
N ASP A 199 -11.13 -36.95 1.61
CA ASP A 199 -11.91 -36.03 2.47
C ASP A 199 -11.25 -35.72 3.83
N ASN A 200 -10.37 -36.61 4.30
CA ASN A 200 -9.57 -36.41 5.51
C ASN A 200 -8.26 -35.64 5.26
N LEU A 201 -8.04 -35.12 4.05
CA LEU A 201 -6.91 -34.26 3.71
C LEU A 201 -7.37 -32.80 3.57
N ALA A 202 -6.66 -31.89 4.24
CA ALA A 202 -6.84 -30.46 4.06
C ALA A 202 -5.49 -29.74 4.17
N LEU A 203 -5.30 -28.71 3.34
CA LEU A 203 -4.14 -27.84 3.33
C LEU A 203 -4.58 -26.42 3.65
N MET A 204 -4.21 -25.94 4.84
CA MET A 204 -4.49 -24.58 5.28
C MET A 204 -3.36 -23.64 4.84
N GLY A 205 -3.71 -22.42 4.40
CA GLY A 205 -2.74 -21.38 4.06
C GLY A 205 -2.06 -21.50 2.69
N PHE A 206 -2.51 -22.42 1.83
CA PHE A 206 -2.04 -22.52 0.45
C PHE A 206 -2.79 -21.56 -0.50
N PHE A 207 -2.68 -20.26 -0.24
CA PHE A 207 -3.25 -19.21 -1.09
C PHE A 207 -2.34 -17.97 -1.12
N ASP A 208 -2.50 -17.13 -2.14
CA ASP A 208 -1.78 -15.87 -2.29
C ASP A 208 -2.41 -14.79 -1.38
N GLY A 209 -1.78 -14.46 -0.25
CA GLY A 209 -2.16 -13.32 0.59
C GLY A 209 -2.01 -13.55 2.09
N ASN A 210 -1.93 -12.46 2.85
CA ASN A 210 -1.81 -12.48 4.32
C ASN A 210 -3.18 -12.28 4.98
N TYR A 211 -4.14 -13.16 4.69
CA TYR A 211 -5.52 -13.02 5.14
C TYR A 211 -5.81 -13.89 6.37
N TRP A 212 -5.54 -13.39 7.57
CA TRP A 212 -5.79 -14.11 8.82
C TRP A 212 -7.24 -14.56 9.00
N GLY A 213 -8.22 -13.76 8.58
CA GLY A 213 -9.63 -14.15 8.62
C GLY A 213 -9.95 -15.36 7.72
N ILE A 214 -9.22 -15.51 6.60
CA ILE A 214 -9.35 -16.68 5.73
C ILE A 214 -8.70 -17.90 6.37
N LEU A 215 -7.50 -17.77 6.94
CA LEU A 215 -6.86 -18.86 7.68
C LEU A 215 -7.75 -19.37 8.83
N GLU A 216 -8.35 -18.45 9.58
CA GLU A 216 -9.31 -18.79 10.64
C GLU A 216 -10.54 -19.53 10.07
N SER A 217 -11.10 -19.04 8.95
CA SER A 217 -12.24 -19.68 8.28
C SER A 217 -11.89 -21.09 7.79
N GLN A 218 -10.70 -21.28 7.21
CA GLN A 218 -10.18 -22.59 6.81
C GLN A 218 -10.11 -23.54 8.00
N ALA A 219 -9.52 -23.10 9.13
CA ALA A 219 -9.42 -23.91 10.33
C ALA A 219 -10.80 -24.33 10.88
N ARG A 220 -11.77 -23.40 10.89
CA ARG A 220 -13.15 -23.68 11.31
C ARG A 220 -13.83 -24.72 10.41
N ILE A 221 -13.72 -24.57 9.08
CA ILE A 221 -14.30 -25.50 8.11
C ILE A 221 -13.70 -26.90 8.25
N ILE A 222 -12.37 -26.99 8.33
CA ILE A 222 -11.66 -28.27 8.52
C ILE A 222 -12.13 -28.95 9.82
N SER A 223 -12.17 -28.19 10.91
CA SER A 223 -12.58 -28.71 12.22
C SER A 223 -14.03 -29.21 12.21
N GLN A 224 -14.95 -28.44 11.63
CA GLN A 224 -16.36 -28.84 11.52
C GLN A 224 -16.53 -30.10 10.67
N LYS A 225 -15.81 -30.19 9.53
CA LYS A 225 -15.84 -31.35 8.64
C LYS A 225 -15.39 -32.62 9.38
N TRP A 226 -14.20 -32.59 9.98
CA TRP A 226 -13.63 -33.77 10.64
C TRP A 226 -14.37 -34.17 11.93
N ALA A 227 -14.93 -33.20 12.67
CA ALA A 227 -15.77 -33.49 13.83
C ALA A 227 -17.12 -34.14 13.44
N SER A 228 -17.67 -33.78 12.28
CA SER A 228 -18.93 -34.36 11.77
C SER A 228 -18.73 -35.80 11.29
N ASP A 229 -17.60 -36.08 10.62
CA ASP A 229 -17.25 -37.44 10.18
C ASP A 229 -17.07 -38.42 11.37
N SER A 230 -16.70 -37.90 12.53
CA SER A 230 -16.51 -38.68 13.77
C SER A 230 -17.82 -38.99 14.51
N ASN A 231 -18.88 -38.19 14.28
CA ASN A 231 -20.16 -38.29 14.97
C ASN A 231 -21.27 -38.57 13.94
N SER A 232 -21.37 -39.80 13.45
CA SER A 232 -22.28 -40.23 12.37
C SER A 232 -23.79 -40.16 12.67
N SER A 233 -24.27 -39.18 13.45
CA SER A 233 -25.70 -38.97 13.75
C SER A 233 -26.15 -37.51 13.78
N VAL A 234 -25.33 -36.53 13.38
CA VAL A 234 -25.77 -35.12 13.29
C VAL A 234 -25.81 -34.67 11.84
N ILE A 235 -26.99 -34.17 11.45
CA ILE A 235 -27.44 -33.80 10.12
C ILE A 235 -26.41 -32.89 9.43
N ILE A 236 -25.63 -33.48 8.52
CA ILE A 236 -24.95 -32.73 7.46
C ILE A 236 -26.07 -32.00 6.70
N SER A 237 -26.03 -30.67 6.68
CA SER A 237 -26.78 -29.92 5.68
C SER A 237 -26.41 -30.52 4.32
N PRO A 238 -27.36 -31.09 3.57
CA PRO A 238 -27.11 -32.02 2.49
C PRO A 238 -26.07 -31.41 1.56
N HIS A 239 -25.09 -32.20 1.11
CA HIS A 239 -24.13 -31.85 0.05
C HIS A 239 -24.79 -30.88 -0.93
N ASN A 240 -24.56 -29.59 -0.71
CA ASN A 240 -25.35 -28.59 -1.37
C ASN A 240 -24.86 -28.60 -2.81
N LYS A 241 -25.67 -29.10 -3.75
CA LYS A 241 -25.27 -29.24 -5.16
C LYS A 241 -24.65 -27.95 -5.69
N GLU A 242 -25.13 -26.81 -5.23
CA GLU A 242 -24.59 -25.49 -5.54
C GLU A 242 -23.12 -25.30 -5.10
N SER A 243 -22.74 -25.81 -3.92
CA SER A 243 -21.36 -25.76 -3.42
C SER A 243 -20.43 -26.69 -4.22
N GLU A 244 -20.92 -27.84 -4.66
CA GLU A 244 -20.16 -28.77 -5.48
C GLU A 244 -19.94 -28.19 -6.89
N ASP A 245 -21.01 -27.67 -7.51
CA ASP A 245 -20.95 -27.02 -8.82
C ASP A 245 -19.97 -25.84 -8.83
N LYS A 246 -19.94 -25.02 -7.75
CA LYS A 246 -18.96 -23.93 -7.60
C LYS A 246 -17.53 -24.47 -7.50
N SER A 247 -17.32 -25.53 -6.72
CA SER A 247 -16.00 -26.15 -6.57
C SER A 247 -15.47 -26.72 -7.89
N ILE A 248 -16.34 -27.35 -8.69
CA ILE A 248 -16.03 -27.85 -10.04
C ILE A 248 -15.67 -26.71 -10.99
N LYS A 249 -16.47 -25.63 -11.01
CA LYS A 249 -16.19 -24.45 -11.84
C LYS A 249 -14.86 -23.80 -11.49
N LEU A 250 -14.57 -23.66 -10.20
CA LEU A 250 -13.30 -23.09 -9.75
C LEU A 250 -12.12 -24.02 -10.10
N HIS A 251 -12.25 -25.32 -9.91
CA HIS A 251 -11.21 -26.29 -10.29
C HIS A 251 -10.88 -26.23 -11.79
N SER A 252 -11.91 -26.19 -12.64
CA SER A 252 -11.75 -26.06 -14.09
C SER A 252 -11.08 -24.73 -14.46
N PHE A 253 -11.49 -23.62 -13.83
CA PHE A 253 -10.84 -22.33 -14.02
C PHE A 253 -9.37 -22.35 -13.59
N MET A 254 -9.03 -22.99 -12.47
CA MET A 254 -7.63 -23.10 -12.02
C MET A 254 -6.77 -23.91 -13.00
N LYS A 255 -7.33 -24.92 -13.66
CA LYS A 255 -6.65 -25.65 -14.75
C LYS A 255 -6.37 -24.72 -15.93
N GLU A 256 -7.38 -24.00 -16.41
CA GLU A 256 -7.24 -22.98 -17.48
C GLU A 256 -6.20 -21.91 -17.11
N LEU A 257 -6.22 -21.44 -15.86
CA LEU A 257 -5.32 -20.42 -15.36
C LEU A 257 -3.85 -20.86 -15.45
N ARG A 258 -3.54 -22.14 -15.24
CA ARG A 258 -2.17 -22.69 -15.40
C ARG A 258 -1.69 -22.62 -16.84
N ASP A 259 -2.59 -22.89 -17.78
CA ASP A 259 -2.27 -22.81 -19.21
C ASP A 259 -2.08 -21.35 -19.62
N MET A 260 -2.95 -20.46 -19.15
CA MET A 260 -2.86 -19.01 -19.39
C MET A 260 -1.60 -18.38 -18.79
N ILE A 261 -1.12 -18.86 -17.62
CA ILE A 261 0.15 -18.38 -17.03
C ILE A 261 1.33 -18.58 -18.00
N LYS A 262 1.28 -19.61 -18.84
CA LYS A 262 2.31 -19.90 -19.83
C LYS A 262 2.05 -19.17 -21.16
N ALA A 263 0.79 -19.16 -21.61
CA ALA A 263 0.40 -18.63 -22.91
C ALA A 263 0.33 -17.09 -22.95
N ASP A 264 -0.30 -16.48 -21.95
CA ASP A 264 -0.45 -15.02 -21.83
C ASP A 264 -0.35 -14.57 -20.36
N PRO A 265 0.88 -14.36 -19.86
CA PRO A 265 1.11 -13.85 -18.52
C PRO A 265 0.46 -12.48 -18.23
N THR A 266 0.11 -11.69 -19.24
CA THR A 266 -0.41 -10.32 -19.07
C THR A 266 -1.88 -10.29 -18.64
N SER A 267 -2.61 -11.36 -18.95
CA SER A 267 -4.00 -11.56 -18.55
C SER A 267 -4.14 -12.20 -17.17
N ILE A 268 -3.01 -12.55 -16.54
CA ILE A 268 -3.00 -13.11 -15.20
C ILE A 268 -3.01 -11.99 -14.15
N PRO A 269 -3.99 -11.97 -13.24
CA PRO A 269 -3.99 -11.00 -12.14
C PRO A 269 -2.78 -11.22 -11.21
N GLN A 270 -2.39 -10.17 -10.49
CA GLN A 270 -1.29 -10.24 -9.51
C GLN A 270 -1.62 -11.24 -8.39
N ASN A 271 -2.82 -11.15 -7.81
CA ASN A 271 -3.34 -12.13 -6.86
C ASN A 271 -4.42 -12.98 -7.56
N LEU A 272 -4.16 -14.28 -7.71
CA LEU A 272 -5.01 -15.18 -8.49
C LEU A 272 -6.40 -15.38 -7.87
N LEU A 273 -6.47 -15.39 -6.55
CA LEU A 273 -7.68 -15.67 -5.76
C LEU A 273 -7.87 -14.58 -4.67
N GLY A 274 -7.50 -13.34 -5.00
CA GLY A 274 -7.33 -12.24 -4.03
C GLY A 274 -8.58 -11.49 -3.61
N ASP A 275 -9.78 -11.99 -3.94
CA ASP A 275 -11.04 -11.35 -3.55
C ASP A 275 -11.37 -11.62 -2.08
N TYR A 276 -10.59 -10.98 -1.18
CA TYR A 276 -10.72 -11.14 0.26
C TYR A 276 -12.13 -10.83 0.79
N PRO A 277 -12.80 -9.73 0.40
CA PRO A 277 -14.17 -9.48 0.84
C PRO A 277 -15.15 -10.54 0.38
N GLY A 278 -15.04 -10.99 -0.88
CA GLY A 278 -15.88 -12.07 -1.41
C GLY A 278 -15.68 -13.39 -0.67
N LEU A 279 -14.43 -13.77 -0.42
CA LEU A 279 -14.09 -14.97 0.35
C LEU A 279 -14.60 -14.90 1.79
N MET A 280 -14.35 -13.80 2.49
CA MET A 280 -14.84 -13.62 3.86
C MET A 280 -16.38 -13.67 3.90
N GLU A 281 -17.04 -12.99 2.97
CA GLU A 281 -18.50 -12.97 2.90
C GLU A 281 -19.10 -14.35 2.56
N GLU A 282 -18.47 -15.11 1.67
CA GLU A 282 -18.91 -16.47 1.34
C GLU A 282 -18.68 -17.44 2.49
N ASN A 283 -17.51 -17.38 3.13
CA ASN A 283 -17.11 -18.29 4.19
C ASN A 283 -17.96 -18.13 5.45
N TYR A 284 -18.30 -16.90 5.87
CA TYR A 284 -19.14 -16.73 7.06
C TYR A 284 -20.52 -17.35 6.86
N ARG A 285 -21.08 -17.29 5.65
CA ARG A 285 -22.36 -17.94 5.34
C ARG A 285 -22.22 -19.45 5.38
N LYS A 286 -21.16 -19.99 4.77
CA LYS A 286 -20.86 -21.43 4.79
C LYS A 286 -20.72 -21.96 6.23
N LEU A 287 -20.06 -21.20 7.09
CA LEU A 287 -19.85 -21.52 8.50
C LEU A 287 -21.03 -21.15 9.42
N SER A 288 -22.09 -20.53 8.88
CA SER A 288 -23.21 -19.99 9.65
C SER A 288 -22.79 -19.06 10.80
N LEU A 289 -21.74 -18.26 10.59
CA LEU A 289 -21.28 -17.28 11.59
C LEU A 289 -22.28 -16.13 11.72
N ARG A 290 -22.38 -15.60 12.93
CA ARG A 290 -23.15 -14.39 13.21
C ARG A 290 -22.32 -13.17 12.84
N ARG A 291 -22.95 -12.20 12.18
CA ARG A 291 -22.30 -10.93 11.85
C ARG A 291 -22.51 -9.89 12.96
N ASN A 292 -21.44 -9.19 13.31
CA ASN A 292 -21.37 -8.14 14.32
C ASN A 292 -21.15 -6.78 13.63
N ASP A 293 -22.22 -6.23 13.07
CA ASP A 293 -22.16 -4.98 12.30
C ASP A 293 -22.14 -3.72 13.19
N LEU A 294 -22.56 -3.82 14.46
CA LEU A 294 -22.78 -2.67 15.34
C LEU A 294 -23.59 -1.55 14.65
N ASP A 295 -23.02 -0.35 14.49
CA ASP A 295 -23.67 0.82 13.88
C ASP A 295 -23.71 0.77 12.35
N TRP A 296 -23.07 -0.20 11.71
CA TRP A 296 -23.01 -0.29 10.24
C TRP A 296 -24.20 -1.06 9.66
N HIS A 297 -24.69 -0.63 8.49
CA HIS A 297 -25.61 -1.44 7.70
C HIS A 297 -24.91 -2.63 7.02
N LYS A 298 -25.69 -3.50 6.37
CA LYS A 298 -25.22 -4.78 5.82
C LYS A 298 -24.03 -4.68 4.87
N LYS A 299 -23.94 -3.61 4.09
CA LYS A 299 -22.87 -3.36 3.13
C LYS A 299 -21.94 -2.22 3.55
N ASP A 300 -22.12 -1.66 4.75
CA ASP A 300 -21.26 -0.57 5.20
C ASP A 300 -19.96 -1.12 5.79
N GLY A 301 -18.89 -0.38 5.53
CA GLY A 301 -17.60 -0.57 6.19
C GLY A 301 -16.79 -1.72 5.62
N MET A 302 -15.56 -1.82 6.13
CA MET A 302 -14.62 -2.83 5.67
C MET A 302 -14.89 -4.20 6.28
N VAL A 303 -14.38 -5.22 5.61
CA VAL A 303 -14.29 -6.59 6.16
C VAL A 303 -13.24 -6.65 7.27
N SER A 304 -13.60 -7.28 8.39
CA SER A 304 -12.72 -7.56 9.53
C SER A 304 -13.09 -8.91 10.14
N PRO A 305 -12.13 -9.75 10.56
CA PRO A 305 -12.44 -11.02 11.22
C PRO A 305 -13.34 -10.84 12.46
N ALA A 306 -13.15 -9.77 13.24
CA ALA A 306 -13.98 -9.44 14.42
C ALA A 306 -15.46 -9.16 14.08
N ARG A 307 -15.79 -8.99 12.80
CA ARG A 307 -17.16 -8.82 12.30
C ARG A 307 -17.90 -10.16 12.23
N TYR A 308 -17.22 -11.30 12.22
CA TYR A 308 -17.84 -12.62 12.08
C TYR A 308 -17.52 -13.47 13.31
N VAL A 309 -18.55 -13.86 14.06
CA VAL A 309 -18.40 -14.54 15.36
C VAL A 309 -19.31 -15.76 15.44
N ASP A 310 -18.92 -16.77 16.23
CA ASP A 310 -19.79 -17.88 16.60
C ASP A 310 -19.90 -18.03 18.13
N ALA A 311 -20.51 -19.13 18.58
CA ALA A 311 -20.72 -19.40 20.00
C ALA A 311 -19.42 -19.59 20.79
N GLY A 312 -18.31 -19.92 20.13
CA GLY A 312 -17.00 -20.09 20.78
C GLY A 312 -16.21 -18.80 20.93
N CYS A 313 -16.65 -17.71 20.29
CA CYS A 313 -15.93 -16.43 20.32
C CYS A 313 -16.23 -15.60 21.58
N ASP A 314 -15.23 -14.84 22.03
CA ASP A 314 -15.45 -13.71 22.95
C ASP A 314 -16.09 -12.54 22.20
N ILE A 315 -17.43 -12.53 22.19
CA ILE A 315 -18.25 -11.49 21.55
C ILE A 315 -17.89 -10.10 22.08
N THR A 316 -17.57 -9.97 23.37
CA THR A 316 -17.24 -8.67 23.97
C THR A 316 -15.97 -8.09 23.35
N LYS A 317 -14.93 -8.93 23.16
CA LYS A 317 -13.69 -8.50 22.50
C LYS A 317 -13.89 -8.19 21.02
N ALA A 318 -14.75 -8.96 20.33
CA ALA A 318 -15.11 -8.70 18.95
C ALA A 318 -15.82 -7.33 18.81
N GLU A 319 -16.80 -7.03 19.67
CA GLU A 319 -17.48 -5.73 19.70
C GLU A 319 -16.53 -4.58 20.04
N ILE A 320 -15.64 -4.73 21.02
CA ILE A 320 -14.62 -3.71 21.33
C ILE A 320 -13.76 -3.42 20.10
N THR A 321 -13.35 -4.46 19.38
CA THR A 321 -12.53 -4.33 18.16
C THR A 321 -13.32 -3.62 17.05
N MET A 322 -14.57 -4.01 16.82
CA MET A 322 -15.43 -3.37 15.83
C MET A 322 -15.75 -1.91 16.18
N ARG A 323 -15.98 -1.56 17.45
CA ARG A 323 -16.15 -0.16 17.90
C ARG A 323 -14.90 0.67 17.64
N LYS A 324 -13.71 0.13 17.93
CA LYS A 324 -12.44 0.80 17.64
C LYS A 324 -12.27 1.02 16.14
N LEU A 325 -12.56 0.01 15.32
CA LEU A 325 -12.49 0.10 13.87
C LEU A 325 -13.44 1.18 13.32
N GLN A 326 -14.71 1.16 13.74
CA GLN A 326 -15.71 2.16 13.35
C GLN A 326 -15.31 3.57 13.77
N LYS A 327 -14.77 3.73 14.99
CA LYS A 327 -14.24 5.00 15.49
C LYS A 327 -13.09 5.52 14.61
N VAL A 328 -12.12 4.68 14.28
CA VAL A 328 -10.98 5.06 13.43
C VAL A 328 -11.45 5.46 12.03
N ILE A 329 -12.32 4.67 11.40
CA ILE A 329 -12.85 4.99 10.06
C ILE A 329 -13.66 6.28 10.07
N ARG A 330 -14.46 6.52 11.11
CA ARG A 330 -15.22 7.77 11.26
C ARG A 330 -14.27 8.97 11.44
N ALA A 331 -13.25 8.84 12.29
CA ALA A 331 -12.25 9.87 12.51
C ALA A 331 -11.37 10.13 11.28
N SER A 332 -11.18 9.13 10.42
CA SER A 332 -10.42 9.25 9.18
C SER A 332 -11.25 9.87 8.04
N LYS A 333 -12.51 9.45 7.86
CA LYS A 333 -13.40 9.99 6.82
C LYS A 333 -13.79 11.44 7.11
N TYR A 334 -14.27 11.70 8.33
CA TYR A 334 -14.88 12.98 8.70
C TYR A 334 -13.99 13.86 9.60
N GLY A 335 -12.86 13.35 10.07
CA GLY A 335 -11.91 14.08 10.91
C GLY A 335 -10.56 14.28 10.23
N SER A 336 -9.49 14.39 11.03
CA SER A 336 -8.12 14.58 10.57
C SER A 336 -7.20 13.40 10.86
N ALA A 337 -7.75 12.22 11.20
CA ALA A 337 -6.91 11.05 11.43
C ALA A 337 -6.05 10.75 10.20
N PHE A 338 -4.80 10.35 10.45
CA PHE A 338 -3.77 10.10 9.44
C PHE A 338 -3.24 11.32 8.66
N SER A 339 -3.72 12.54 8.93
CA SER A 339 -3.19 13.75 8.29
C SER A 339 -1.69 13.93 8.53
N ALA A 340 -1.23 13.78 9.78
CA ALA A 340 0.20 13.88 10.09
C ALA A 340 1.03 12.87 9.30
N ARG A 341 0.59 11.60 9.25
CA ARG A 341 1.26 10.54 8.48
C ARG A 341 1.31 10.86 6.98
N ALA A 342 0.19 11.31 6.40
CA ALA A 342 0.12 11.65 4.99
C ALA A 342 1.05 12.82 4.63
N ILE A 343 1.03 13.90 5.43
CA ILE A 343 1.91 15.05 5.24
C ILE A 343 3.37 14.66 5.46
N PHE A 344 3.69 13.99 6.57
CA PHE A 344 5.05 13.57 6.89
C PHE A 344 5.63 12.70 5.77
N ARG A 345 4.90 11.69 5.29
CA ARG A 345 5.32 10.90 4.12
C ARG A 345 5.63 11.80 2.92
N GLY A 346 4.72 12.72 2.61
CA GLY A 346 4.83 13.64 1.49
C GLY A 346 5.96 14.66 1.60
N LEU A 347 6.61 14.83 2.75
CA LEU A 347 7.79 15.70 2.92
C LEU A 347 9.09 15.09 2.35
N GLN A 348 9.20 13.77 2.20
CA GLN A 348 10.46 13.10 1.87
C GLN A 348 11.06 13.53 0.52
N GLY A 349 12.34 13.87 0.46
CA GLY A 349 13.06 14.15 -0.79
C GLY A 349 13.40 15.63 -0.97
N LYS A 350 13.67 16.02 -2.21
CA LYS A 350 14.20 17.35 -2.57
C LYS A 350 13.06 18.36 -2.77
N TRP A 351 13.32 19.60 -2.39
CA TRP A 351 12.41 20.73 -2.60
C TRP A 351 13.19 21.98 -2.98
N LYS A 352 12.68 22.73 -3.96
CA LYS A 352 13.09 24.09 -4.25
C LYS A 352 12.41 25.04 -3.27
N THR A 353 13.19 25.92 -2.66
CA THR A 353 12.71 26.89 -1.67
C THR A 353 12.72 28.29 -2.28
N GLU A 354 11.62 29.01 -2.10
CA GLU A 354 11.43 30.38 -2.60
C GLU A 354 10.87 31.26 -1.48
N ARG A 355 11.34 32.50 -1.36
CA ARG A 355 10.78 33.50 -0.45
C ARG A 355 9.93 34.47 -1.26
N GLU A 356 8.73 34.75 -0.79
CA GLU A 356 7.85 35.76 -1.35
C GLU A 356 7.67 36.90 -0.33
N ASP A 357 8.09 38.10 -0.71
CA ASP A 357 7.91 39.31 0.10
C ASP A 357 6.45 39.76 0.02
N SER A 358 5.78 39.83 1.16
CA SER A 358 4.38 40.21 1.29
C SER A 358 4.06 41.63 0.80
N LYS A 359 5.05 42.53 0.75
CA LYS A 359 4.87 43.93 0.35
C LYS A 359 5.10 44.16 -1.14
N THR A 360 6.03 43.42 -1.74
CA THR A 360 6.47 43.63 -3.13
C THR A 360 6.01 42.53 -4.08
N GLY A 361 5.61 41.35 -3.56
CA GLY A 361 5.27 40.17 -4.36
C GLY A 361 6.47 39.54 -5.08
N LEU A 362 7.70 40.01 -4.82
CA LEU A 362 8.91 39.50 -5.44
C LEU A 362 9.24 38.12 -4.86
N LYS A 363 9.57 37.18 -5.76
CA LYS A 363 9.99 35.82 -5.42
C LYS A 363 11.50 35.67 -5.56
N GLU A 364 12.15 35.28 -4.48
CA GLU A 364 13.58 35.01 -4.41
C GLU A 364 13.81 33.51 -4.21
N VAL A 365 14.58 32.86 -5.09
CA VAL A 365 14.94 31.45 -4.92
C VAL A 365 16.03 31.33 -3.86
N LEU A 366 15.72 30.69 -2.73
CA LEU A 366 16.63 30.56 -1.60
C LEU A 366 17.58 29.35 -1.73
N GLY A 367 17.17 28.29 -2.41
CA GLY A 367 18.01 27.10 -2.61
C GLY A 367 17.21 25.80 -2.70
N ILE A 368 17.91 24.68 -2.51
CA ILE A 368 17.33 23.33 -2.47
C ILE A 368 17.45 22.80 -1.06
N ILE A 369 16.37 22.23 -0.53
CA ILE A 369 16.37 21.50 0.74
C ILE A 369 16.07 20.03 0.49
N VAL A 370 16.49 19.17 1.40
CA VAL A 370 16.27 17.72 1.29
C VAL A 370 15.84 17.15 2.64
N PHE A 371 14.72 16.42 2.63
CA PHE A 371 14.27 15.61 3.76
C PHE A 371 14.72 14.16 3.56
N HIS A 372 15.70 13.74 4.36
CA HIS A 372 16.27 12.40 4.32
C HIS A 372 15.62 11.50 5.38
N PRO A 373 15.00 10.38 4.99
CA PRO A 373 14.44 9.45 5.95
C PRO A 373 15.55 8.71 6.71
N ARG A 374 15.35 8.55 8.02
CA ARG A 374 16.19 7.68 8.86
C ARG A 374 15.35 6.92 9.89
N TYR A 375 15.97 5.98 10.60
CA TYR A 375 15.37 5.38 11.77
C TYR A 375 15.23 6.42 12.89
N PRO A 376 14.11 6.42 13.65
CA PRO A 376 13.95 7.29 14.79
C PRO A 376 15.12 7.17 15.76
N THR A 377 15.68 8.30 16.14
CA THR A 377 16.78 8.37 17.12
C THR A 377 16.28 8.31 18.57
N GLU A 378 14.98 8.52 18.80
CA GLU A 378 14.33 8.51 20.11
C GLU A 378 13.13 7.57 20.13
N LEU A 379 12.83 7.02 21.32
CA LEU A 379 11.64 6.19 21.55
C LEU A 379 10.37 7.04 21.52
N GLY A 380 9.26 6.45 21.07
CA GLY A 380 7.96 7.12 21.01
C GLY A 380 7.65 7.82 19.69
N TYR A 381 8.57 7.77 18.72
CA TYR A 381 8.36 8.27 17.37
C TYR A 381 8.31 7.14 16.34
N ASP A 382 7.40 7.27 15.38
CA ASP A 382 7.15 6.26 14.36
C ASP A 382 8.08 6.42 13.14
N SER A 383 8.52 7.64 12.86
CA SER A 383 9.40 7.96 11.74
C SER A 383 10.12 9.29 11.94
N GLU A 384 11.27 9.45 11.28
CA GLU A 384 12.13 10.61 11.46
C GLU A 384 12.84 11.01 10.17
N TYR A 385 12.84 12.31 9.86
CA TYR A 385 13.56 12.91 8.73
C TYR A 385 14.62 13.90 9.22
N ILE A 386 15.80 13.86 8.59
CA ILE A 386 16.77 14.95 8.68
C ILE A 386 16.50 15.94 7.56
N TYR A 387 16.28 17.19 7.93
CA TYR A 387 16.23 18.32 7.02
C TYR A 387 17.64 18.87 6.79
N LYS A 388 18.05 18.99 5.52
CA LYS A 388 19.33 19.58 5.10
C LYS A 388 19.12 20.63 4.02
N VAL A 389 19.87 21.73 4.09
CA VAL A 389 19.92 22.76 3.05
C VAL A 389 21.13 22.49 2.15
N SER A 390 20.95 22.54 0.83
CA SER A 390 21.96 22.14 -0.16
C SER A 390 22.66 23.33 -0.85
N SER A 391 22.60 24.56 -0.33
CA SER A 391 23.22 25.74 -0.98
C SER A 391 24.33 26.44 -0.17
N GLY A 392 25.52 26.52 -0.79
CA GLY A 392 26.55 27.56 -0.64
C GLY A 392 27.46 27.48 0.59
N GLU A 393 28.78 27.46 0.35
CA GLU A 393 29.93 27.28 1.27
C GLU A 393 29.96 28.07 2.61
N ASN A 394 28.94 28.81 3.02
CA ASN A 394 29.00 29.62 4.25
C ASN A 394 27.67 29.81 5.02
N SER A 395 26.64 28.97 4.82
CA SER A 395 25.50 29.00 5.74
C SER A 395 25.76 28.08 6.93
N LEU A 396 25.69 28.64 8.15
CA LEU A 396 25.56 27.85 9.39
C LEU A 396 24.33 26.95 9.22
N LEU A 397 24.54 25.69 8.82
CA LEU A 397 23.49 24.72 8.54
C LEU A 397 22.68 24.47 9.82
N GLU A 398 21.57 25.18 9.99
CA GLU A 398 20.52 24.77 10.90
C GLU A 398 19.93 23.46 10.37
N ASN A 399 20.42 22.36 10.92
CA ASN A 399 19.84 21.04 10.68
C ASN A 399 18.62 20.93 11.57
N PHE A 400 17.48 20.61 10.98
CA PHE A 400 16.26 20.29 11.72
C PHE A 400 15.98 18.79 11.62
N VAL A 401 15.36 18.26 12.67
CA VAL A 401 14.84 16.90 12.70
C VAL A 401 13.33 17.00 12.77
N TYR A 402 12.66 16.31 11.85
CA TYR A 402 11.20 16.19 11.82
C TYR A 402 10.84 14.79 12.28
N ARG A 403 9.92 14.67 13.25
CA ARG A 403 9.50 13.39 13.80
C ARG A 403 8.00 13.21 13.73
N LEU A 404 7.56 12.03 13.34
CA LEU A 404 6.15 11.65 13.30
C LEU A 404 5.76 10.94 14.60
N ARG A 405 4.67 11.38 15.21
CA ARG A 405 3.89 10.62 16.19
C ARG A 405 2.52 10.33 15.59
N GLU A 406 2.40 9.18 14.95
CA GLU A 406 1.23 8.80 14.17
C GLU A 406 -0.01 8.68 15.05
N MET A 407 0.12 8.05 16.22
CA MET A 407 -1.00 7.83 17.14
C MET A 407 -1.59 9.13 17.70
N ASP A 408 -0.75 10.16 17.86
CA ASP A 408 -1.15 11.47 18.35
C ASP A 408 -1.51 12.44 17.21
N ASN A 409 -1.30 12.03 15.96
CA ASN A 409 -1.48 12.86 14.77
C ASN A 409 -0.63 14.15 14.79
N LEU A 410 0.63 14.02 15.21
CA LEU A 410 1.57 15.13 15.37
C LEU A 410 2.82 14.97 14.49
N ILE A 411 3.39 16.11 14.08
CA ILE A 411 4.77 16.20 13.60
C ILE A 411 5.53 17.16 14.53
N GLU A 412 6.65 16.72 15.09
CA GLU A 412 7.51 17.55 15.94
C GLU A 412 8.77 17.94 15.17
N VAL A 413 9.21 19.19 15.35
CA VAL A 413 10.40 19.75 14.71
C VAL A 413 11.37 20.21 15.78
N SER A 414 12.60 19.70 15.73
CA SER A 414 13.68 20.02 16.67
C SER A 414 14.91 20.54 15.93
N GLY A 415 15.53 21.60 16.47
CA GLY A 415 16.81 22.10 15.96
C GLY A 415 17.98 21.24 16.46
N VAL A 416 18.99 21.02 15.63
CA VAL A 416 20.22 20.29 15.99
C VAL A 416 21.38 21.26 16.20
N ASN A 417 21.90 21.33 17.42
CA ASN A 417 23.11 22.10 17.72
C ASN A 417 24.37 21.30 17.31
N GLN A 418 25.16 21.83 16.36
CA GLN A 418 26.35 21.16 15.84
C GLN A 418 27.49 21.03 16.86
N MET A 419 27.56 21.87 17.91
CA MET A 419 28.69 21.89 18.86
C MET A 419 28.71 20.71 19.86
N SER A 420 27.65 19.90 19.96
CA SER A 420 27.51 18.91 21.02
C SER A 420 27.55 17.44 20.55
N GLY A 421 27.77 17.18 19.26
CA GLY A 421 27.86 15.81 18.74
C GLY A 421 26.63 14.96 19.06
N LEU A 422 25.45 15.39 18.58
CA LEU A 422 24.13 14.74 18.70
C LEU A 422 23.34 14.97 20.00
N LYS A 423 23.71 15.90 20.89
CA LYS A 423 22.79 16.33 21.96
C LYS A 423 21.83 17.40 21.44
N GLU A 424 20.57 16.99 21.30
CA GLU A 424 19.46 17.79 20.79
C GLU A 424 19.27 19.08 21.59
N SER A 425 19.00 20.16 20.85
CA SER A 425 18.35 21.34 21.42
C SER A 425 16.84 21.16 21.37
N ARG A 426 16.17 21.84 22.32
CA ARG A 426 14.72 21.85 22.60
C ARG A 426 13.85 21.74 21.32
N ILE A 427 12.73 21.02 21.43
CA ILE A 427 11.65 21.01 20.44
C ILE A 427 11.33 22.46 20.08
N SER A 428 11.48 22.79 18.81
CA SER A 428 11.21 24.15 18.33
C SER A 428 9.73 24.33 18.00
N GLU A 429 9.10 23.33 17.39
CA GLU A 429 7.73 23.44 16.87
C GLU A 429 6.99 22.10 16.90
N VAL A 430 5.67 22.17 17.10
CA VAL A 430 4.77 21.01 17.02
C VAL A 430 3.62 21.34 16.06
N PHE A 431 3.41 20.46 15.08
CA PHE A 431 2.28 20.50 14.15
C PHE A 431 1.20 19.56 14.64
N ASP A 432 0.14 20.11 15.26
CA ASP A 432 -0.98 19.32 15.74
C ASP A 432 -2.11 19.27 14.71
N PHE A 433 -2.18 18.15 13.97
CA PHE A 433 -3.18 17.96 12.93
C PHE A 433 -4.59 17.66 13.49
N ASN A 434 -4.76 17.48 14.80
CA ASN A 434 -6.09 17.46 15.42
C ASN A 434 -6.73 18.86 15.45
N THR A 435 -5.91 19.91 15.38
CA THR A 435 -6.37 21.31 15.34
C THR A 435 -6.22 21.96 13.95
N ALA A 436 -5.81 21.17 12.93
CA ALA A 436 -5.61 21.67 11.59
C ALA A 436 -6.89 22.28 10.99
N ILE A 437 -6.72 23.43 10.33
CA ILE A 437 -7.78 24.15 9.63
C ILE A 437 -7.81 23.63 8.19
N LYS A 438 -8.93 23.02 7.82
CA LYS A 438 -9.21 22.61 6.43
C LYS A 438 -9.83 23.80 5.70
N VAL A 439 -9.18 24.27 4.64
CA VAL A 439 -9.73 25.37 3.84
C VAL A 439 -10.51 24.79 2.68
N VAL A 440 -11.84 24.91 2.74
CA VAL A 440 -12.75 24.48 1.67
C VAL A 440 -12.70 25.50 0.54
N GLY A 441 -12.43 25.06 -0.70
CA GLY A 441 -12.48 25.90 -1.90
C GLY A 441 -11.12 26.31 -2.47
N GLU A 442 -10.01 26.16 -1.72
CA GLU A 442 -8.65 26.22 -2.28
C GLU A 442 -8.13 24.79 -2.49
N GLU A 443 -7.76 24.46 -3.74
CA GLU A 443 -7.31 23.14 -4.22
C GLU A 443 -6.56 22.31 -3.17
N ASN A 444 -7.23 21.31 -2.59
CA ASN A 444 -6.64 20.29 -1.71
C ASN A 444 -5.60 20.81 -0.70
N ARG A 445 -5.91 21.92 -0.01
CA ARG A 445 -5.00 22.54 0.97
C ARG A 445 -5.33 22.14 2.42
N LEU A 446 -4.30 21.76 3.17
CA LEU A 446 -4.35 21.56 4.62
C LEU A 446 -3.45 22.57 5.33
N SER A 447 -3.99 23.33 6.28
CA SER A 447 -3.21 24.31 7.05
C SER A 447 -3.17 23.93 8.53
N VAL A 448 -1.99 24.04 9.15
CA VAL A 448 -1.78 23.80 10.58
C VAL A 448 -1.00 24.95 11.17
N GLN A 449 -1.47 25.44 12.30
CA GLN A 449 -0.74 26.43 13.08
C GLN A 449 0.26 25.69 13.98
N SER A 450 1.53 26.06 13.89
CA SER A 450 2.55 25.50 14.78
C SER A 450 2.38 26.03 16.21
N ALA A 451 2.53 25.15 17.19
CA ALA A 451 2.73 25.53 18.58
C ALA A 451 4.24 25.59 18.87
N VAL A 452 4.73 26.73 19.33
CA VAL A 452 6.12 26.88 19.78
C VAL A 452 6.22 26.36 21.21
N VAL A 453 7.05 25.36 21.46
CA VAL A 453 7.28 24.81 22.80
C VAL A 453 8.47 25.55 23.41
N GLY A 454 8.22 26.76 23.93
CA GLY A 454 9.26 27.60 24.54
C GLY A 454 9.67 27.11 25.93
N GLY A 455 10.96 26.87 26.14
CA GLY A 455 11.60 27.02 27.45
C GLY A 455 12.28 28.38 27.55
N ASP A 456 12.33 28.98 28.74
CA ASP A 456 12.87 30.32 29.03
C ASP A 456 14.04 30.70 28.10
N GLY A 457 13.83 31.73 27.26
CA GLY A 457 14.86 32.32 26.39
C GLY A 457 14.58 32.33 24.87
N VAL A 458 13.53 31.67 24.37
CA VAL A 458 13.17 31.74 22.93
C VAL A 458 12.41 33.03 22.65
N LYS A 459 12.95 33.90 21.80
CA LYS A 459 12.23 35.07 21.27
C LYS A 459 10.96 34.58 20.58
N ASP A 460 9.84 35.22 20.87
CA ASP A 460 8.53 34.91 20.27
C ASP A 460 8.62 35.12 18.75
N PHE A 461 8.80 34.03 17.98
CA PHE A 461 9.01 34.07 16.53
C PHE A 461 7.71 34.29 15.74
N GLY A 462 6.63 34.72 16.40
CA GLY A 462 5.31 34.89 15.81
C GLY A 462 4.63 33.55 15.51
N LYS A 463 3.31 33.59 15.34
CA LYS A 463 2.53 32.41 14.95
C LYS A 463 2.87 32.04 13.50
N LYS A 464 3.43 30.84 13.31
CA LYS A 464 3.68 30.29 11.97
C LYS A 464 2.54 29.39 11.53
N ILE A 465 2.07 29.58 10.30
CA ILE A 465 1.09 28.73 9.64
C ILE A 465 1.79 27.94 8.54
N TYR A 466 1.68 26.63 8.63
CA TYR A 466 2.14 25.70 7.62
C TYR A 466 0.96 25.31 6.74
N SER A 467 1.08 25.47 5.43
CA SER A 467 0.03 25.07 4.48
C SER A 467 0.61 24.07 3.48
N PHE A 468 -0.11 22.97 3.25
CA PHE A 468 0.29 21.85 2.41
C PHE A 468 -0.74 21.64 1.31
N TRP A 469 -0.30 21.58 0.04
CA TRP A 469 -1.15 21.30 -1.11
C TRP A 469 -0.95 19.86 -1.55
N MET A 470 -2.06 19.14 -1.69
CA MET A 470 -2.08 17.72 -1.98
C MET A 470 -2.56 17.43 -3.41
N ALA A 471 -1.90 16.48 -4.07
CA ALA A 471 -2.36 15.88 -5.32
C ALA A 471 -2.38 14.36 -5.12
N GLY A 472 -3.56 13.82 -4.79
CA GLY A 472 -3.71 12.43 -4.37
C GLY A 472 -2.98 12.18 -3.05
N VAL A 473 -1.94 11.36 -3.09
CA VAL A 473 -1.13 11.02 -1.90
C VAL A 473 0.14 11.86 -1.75
N ASN A 474 0.36 12.82 -2.65
CA ASN A 474 1.59 13.60 -2.72
C ASN A 474 1.38 15.02 -2.20
N VAL A 475 2.35 15.52 -1.42
CA VAL A 475 2.49 16.96 -1.17
C VAL A 475 3.24 17.55 -2.37
N THR A 476 2.58 18.42 -3.14
CA THR A 476 3.16 19.07 -4.33
C THR A 476 3.86 20.38 -4.00
N LYS A 477 3.31 21.09 -3.02
CA LYS A 477 3.80 22.36 -2.50
C LYS A 477 3.50 22.46 -1.01
N PHE A 478 4.36 23.14 -0.27
CA PHE A 478 3.98 23.65 1.04
C PHE A 478 4.54 25.05 1.27
N THR A 479 3.97 25.80 2.19
CA THR A 479 4.41 27.15 2.54
C THR A 479 4.43 27.33 4.05
N ILE A 480 5.32 28.21 4.50
CA ILE A 480 5.40 28.68 5.87
C ILE A 480 5.15 30.18 5.83
N SER A 481 4.06 30.63 6.44
CA SER A 481 3.77 32.06 6.62
C SER A 481 3.88 32.42 8.08
N VAL A 482 4.40 33.61 8.36
CA VAL A 482 4.39 34.21 9.70
C VAL A 482 3.53 35.46 9.62
N GLU A 483 2.61 35.61 10.56
CA GLU A 483 1.66 36.73 10.63
C GLU A 483 2.39 38.07 10.41
N ASP A 484 1.88 38.90 9.49
CA ASP A 484 2.44 40.21 9.08
C ASP A 484 3.85 40.24 8.46
N SER A 485 4.34 39.14 7.87
CA SER A 485 5.66 39.10 7.22
C SER A 485 5.73 38.25 5.95
N SER A 486 6.94 38.05 5.41
CA SER A 486 7.21 37.26 4.20
C SER A 486 6.81 35.79 4.36
N SER A 487 6.41 35.14 3.27
CA SER A 487 6.18 33.69 3.23
C SER A 487 7.33 32.95 2.57
N ILE A 488 7.57 31.71 3.01
CA ILE A 488 8.54 30.81 2.37
C ILE A 488 7.75 29.68 1.73
N GLY A 489 7.88 29.52 0.42
CA GLY A 489 7.30 28.44 -0.36
C GLY A 489 8.30 27.35 -0.68
N PHE A 490 7.79 26.13 -0.77
CA PHE A 490 8.53 24.93 -1.10
C PHE A 490 7.80 24.20 -2.21
N THR A 491 8.48 23.96 -3.34
CA THR A 491 7.96 23.24 -4.50
C THR A 491 8.88 22.08 -4.84
N ARG A 492 8.34 21.04 -5.48
CA ARG A 492 9.05 19.78 -5.71
C ARG A 492 9.99 19.77 -6.89
#